data_AF-A0A914XN77-F1
#
_entry.id   AF-A0A914XN77-F1
#
_cell.length_a   1.000
_cell.length_b   1.000
_cell.length_c   1.000
_cell.angle_alpha   90.00
_cell.angle_beta   90.00
_cell.angle_gamma   90.00
#
_symmetry.space_group_name_H-M   'P 1'
#
loop_
_entity.id
_entity.type
_entity.pdbx_description
1 polymer ?
#
loop_
_entity_poly.entity_id
_entity_poly.type
_entity_poly.pdbx_seq_one_letter_code
_entity_poly.pdbx_strand_id
1 'polypeptide(L)'
;MSDLFSKHLKKQSVRAKEKLLESLGKAERTTDDIFEEHNANFVKQQKASERMHKQVKEYVERVKALAAASKALHETIRDSYDLQWDEYQEKLNEKVLSPLVTYNAHFGDLKTKIAKRGRKLVDYDSARHDTVKTNSKKAVDEVKVQKAQTELFQAEKMYKDLNDELLDELPAFYDSRITFLVENLQALFNSESVFHSDASKLNKQLCTELDELGNALGSLRVARPVAAKSPPPVVVAADSLSAASTPSLPHSNKGGESPSATSRKSEEVNPAPIVAASIYPRISDASNGDGGKNPFDESDESGGDSKRSSKDEEPPVAQQRTISLKTEPVAAANTGAEVGKDGAQPDGKKAVEPKILYKVRATHRYAAEDTDEMSFEAGEVIVVVAPDASEDLDDGWLSGFKESDGKKGVFPANFTKQI
;
A
#
# COMPACT_ATOMS: atom_id res chain seq x y z
N MET A 1 -27.43 -21.25 -27.54
CA MET A 1 -26.27 -20.40 -27.17
C MET A 1 -26.05 -19.21 -28.10
N SER A 2 -26.28 -19.33 -29.42
CA SER A 2 -26.08 -18.23 -30.40
C SER A 2 -26.96 -16.99 -30.20
N ASP A 3 -28.20 -17.14 -29.73
CA ASP A 3 -29.14 -16.01 -29.56
C ASP A 3 -28.81 -15.13 -28.32
N LEU A 4 -28.35 -15.73 -27.22
CA LEU A 4 -27.87 -15.00 -26.04
C LEU A 4 -26.59 -14.21 -26.33
N PHE A 5 -25.66 -14.84 -27.05
CA PHE A 5 -24.42 -14.20 -27.51
C PHE A 5 -24.73 -13.02 -28.45
N SER A 6 -25.64 -13.20 -29.40
CA SER A 6 -26.07 -12.15 -30.33
C SER A 6 -26.74 -10.97 -29.61
N LYS A 7 -27.57 -11.24 -28.59
CA LYS A 7 -28.18 -10.20 -27.75
C LYS A 7 -27.14 -9.44 -26.92
N HIS A 8 -26.12 -10.13 -26.41
CA HIS A 8 -25.03 -9.52 -25.65
C HIS A 8 -24.19 -8.58 -26.53
N LEU A 9 -23.77 -9.04 -27.71
CA LEU A 9 -23.04 -8.23 -28.71
C LEU A 9 -23.82 -7.00 -29.15
N LYS A 10 -25.14 -7.14 -29.39
CA LYS A 10 -26.01 -6.01 -29.70
C LYS A 10 -26.01 -4.97 -28.58
N LYS A 11 -26.15 -5.39 -27.32
CA LYS A 11 -26.11 -4.46 -26.17
C LYS A 11 -24.74 -3.78 -26.02
N GLN A 12 -23.64 -4.49 -26.24
CA GLN A 12 -22.30 -3.88 -26.22
C GLN A 12 -22.15 -2.81 -27.31
N SER A 13 -22.61 -3.09 -28.54
CA SER A 13 -22.57 -2.13 -29.64
C SER A 13 -23.42 -0.88 -29.36
N VAL A 14 -24.60 -1.04 -28.76
CA VAL A 14 -25.46 0.07 -28.34
C VAL A 14 -24.76 0.94 -27.29
N ARG A 15 -24.15 0.34 -26.26
CA ARG A 15 -23.41 1.09 -25.23
C ARG A 15 -22.24 1.88 -25.81
N ALA A 16 -21.46 1.27 -26.70
CA ALA A 16 -20.33 1.93 -27.34
C ALA A 16 -20.79 3.14 -28.16
N LYS A 17 -21.93 3.00 -28.85
CA LYS A 17 -22.55 4.08 -29.62
C LYS A 17 -23.04 5.22 -28.71
N GLU A 18 -23.69 4.89 -27.59
CA GLU A 18 -24.21 5.91 -26.67
C GLU A 18 -23.08 6.73 -26.03
N LYS A 19 -22.04 6.07 -25.51
CA LYS A 19 -20.85 6.75 -24.97
C LYS A 19 -20.21 7.70 -26.00
N LEU A 20 -20.17 7.31 -27.27
CA LEU A 20 -19.65 8.15 -28.34
C LEU A 20 -20.57 9.36 -28.59
N LEU A 21 -21.90 9.19 -28.54
CA LEU A 21 -22.84 10.30 -28.67
C LEU A 21 -22.76 11.28 -27.50
N GLU A 22 -22.60 10.78 -26.28
CA GLU A 22 -22.33 11.61 -25.09
C GLU A 22 -21.04 12.42 -25.26
N SER A 23 -19.92 11.77 -25.65
CA SER A 23 -18.63 12.46 -25.85
C SER A 23 -18.68 13.54 -26.93
N LEU A 24 -19.62 13.44 -27.88
CA LEU A 24 -19.83 14.41 -28.94
C LEU A 24 -20.85 15.51 -28.57
N GLY A 25 -21.39 15.50 -27.35
CA GLY A 25 -22.43 16.41 -26.90
C GLY A 25 -23.78 16.23 -27.61
N LYS A 26 -23.99 15.06 -28.24
CA LYS A 26 -25.20 14.73 -29.02
C LYS A 26 -26.22 13.92 -28.24
N ALA A 27 -25.88 13.49 -27.03
CA ALA A 27 -26.76 12.86 -26.06
C ALA A 27 -26.52 13.47 -24.67
N GLU A 28 -27.60 13.62 -23.90
CA GLU A 28 -27.56 14.16 -22.54
C GLU A 28 -27.20 13.04 -21.55
N ARG A 29 -26.08 13.22 -20.84
CA ARG A 29 -25.57 12.26 -19.85
C ARG A 29 -26.20 12.50 -18.49
N THR A 30 -26.60 11.43 -17.82
CA THR A 30 -27.00 11.49 -16.42
C THR A 30 -25.77 11.62 -15.51
N THR A 31 -25.71 12.65 -14.66
CA THR A 31 -24.68 12.86 -13.65
C THR A 31 -25.20 12.49 -12.26
N ASP A 32 -24.39 11.84 -11.44
CA ASP A 32 -24.74 11.43 -10.07
C ASP A 32 -23.59 11.78 -9.11
N ASP A 33 -23.57 13.04 -8.68
CA ASP A 33 -22.47 13.60 -7.89
C ASP A 33 -22.28 12.87 -6.55
N ILE A 34 -23.37 12.38 -5.95
CA ILE A 34 -23.35 11.63 -4.68
C ILE A 34 -22.68 10.27 -4.89
N PHE A 35 -23.06 9.55 -5.95
CA PHE A 35 -22.42 8.29 -6.27
C PHE A 35 -20.93 8.47 -6.55
N GLU A 36 -20.54 9.50 -7.30
CA GLU A 36 -19.12 9.75 -7.60
C GLU A 36 -18.30 10.06 -6.33
N GLU A 37 -18.87 10.78 -5.36
CA GLU A 37 -18.21 10.98 -4.06
C GLU A 37 -18.00 9.66 -3.30
N HIS A 38 -19.02 8.79 -3.25
CA HIS A 38 -18.90 7.48 -2.60
C HIS A 38 -17.92 6.57 -3.33
N ASN A 39 -17.90 6.60 -4.66
CA ASN A 39 -16.95 5.86 -5.48
C ASN A 39 -15.50 6.35 -5.26
N ALA A 40 -15.28 7.66 -5.14
CA ALA A 40 -13.97 8.22 -4.82
C ALA A 40 -13.47 7.76 -3.44
N ASN A 41 -14.36 7.75 -2.44
CA ASN A 41 -14.06 7.21 -1.11
C ASN A 41 -13.72 5.71 -1.16
N PHE A 42 -14.48 4.92 -1.91
CA PHE A 42 -14.23 3.50 -2.14
C PHE A 42 -12.83 3.25 -2.75
N VAL A 43 -12.47 3.97 -3.81
CA VAL A 43 -11.16 3.85 -4.47
C VAL A 43 -10.02 4.24 -3.51
N LYS A 44 -10.19 5.32 -2.75
CA LYS A 44 -9.22 5.75 -1.74
C LYS A 44 -9.01 4.69 -0.66
N GLN A 45 -10.10 4.12 -0.16
CA GLN A 45 -10.09 3.05 0.84
C GLN A 45 -9.42 1.78 0.31
N GLN A 46 -9.68 1.41 -0.95
CA GLN A 46 -9.07 0.26 -1.61
C GLN A 46 -7.55 0.40 -1.68
N LYS A 47 -7.06 1.53 -2.23
CA LYS A 47 -5.63 1.81 -2.35
C LYS A 47 -4.92 1.75 -0.99
N ALA A 48 -5.55 2.27 0.06
CA ALA A 48 -5.00 2.20 1.42
C ALA A 48 -4.96 0.76 1.95
N SER A 49 -6.03 0.00 1.76
CA SER A 49 -6.14 -1.41 2.20
C SER A 49 -5.13 -2.32 1.48
N GLU A 50 -4.98 -2.19 0.17
CA GLU A 50 -4.01 -2.95 -0.63
C GLU A 50 -2.57 -2.66 -0.21
N ARG A 51 -2.26 -1.38 0.07
CA ARG A 51 -0.96 -0.98 0.59
C ARG A 51 -0.70 -1.63 1.95
N MET A 52 -1.67 -1.56 2.87
CA MET A 52 -1.54 -2.18 4.19
C MET A 52 -1.33 -3.69 4.07
N HIS A 53 -2.12 -4.37 3.24
CA HIS A 53 -1.99 -5.80 2.98
C HIS A 53 -0.60 -6.18 2.47
N LYS A 54 -0.07 -5.43 1.51
CA LYS A 54 1.29 -5.65 1.01
C LYS A 54 2.33 -5.53 2.12
N GLN A 55 2.24 -4.49 2.95
CA GLN A 55 3.22 -4.26 4.03
C GLN A 55 3.11 -5.29 5.15
N VAL A 56 1.90 -5.64 5.58
CA VAL A 56 1.67 -6.68 6.60
C VAL A 56 2.14 -8.04 6.12
N LYS A 57 1.84 -8.40 4.85
CA LYS A 57 2.34 -9.65 4.27
C LYS A 57 3.86 -9.70 4.26
N GLU A 58 4.53 -8.63 3.83
CA GLU A 58 5.99 -8.56 3.86
C GLU A 58 6.53 -8.65 5.28
N TYR A 59 5.90 -7.96 6.24
CA TYR A 59 6.26 -8.02 7.65
C TYR A 59 6.23 -9.45 8.20
N VAL A 60 5.14 -10.19 7.96
CA VAL A 60 5.02 -11.61 8.38
C VAL A 60 6.13 -12.47 7.81
N GLU A 61 6.48 -12.30 6.53
CA GLU A 61 7.60 -13.02 5.90
C GLU A 61 8.95 -12.66 6.55
N ARG A 62 9.17 -11.39 6.89
CA ARG A 62 10.40 -10.97 7.60
C ARG A 62 10.46 -11.53 9.02
N VAL A 63 9.34 -11.58 9.74
CA VAL A 63 9.24 -12.19 11.08
C VAL A 63 9.63 -13.67 11.01
N LYS A 64 9.14 -14.40 10.01
CA LYS A 64 9.51 -15.80 9.80
C LYS A 64 11.02 -15.99 9.54
N ALA A 65 11.61 -15.12 8.72
CA ALA A 65 13.05 -15.15 8.46
C ALA A 65 13.86 -14.83 9.73
N LEU A 66 13.42 -13.84 10.52
CA LEU A 66 14.03 -13.48 11.79
C LEU A 66 13.94 -14.63 12.81
N ALA A 67 12.80 -15.31 12.89
CA ALA A 67 12.60 -16.47 13.76
C ALA A 67 13.61 -17.58 13.45
N ALA A 68 13.78 -17.92 12.17
CA ALA A 68 14.74 -18.92 11.72
C ALA A 68 16.20 -18.53 12.06
N ALA A 69 16.57 -17.26 11.78
CA ALA A 69 17.91 -16.76 12.08
C ALA A 69 18.19 -16.71 13.60
N SER A 70 17.21 -16.27 14.40
CA SER A 70 17.29 -16.22 15.86
C SER A 70 17.45 -17.63 16.43
N LYS A 71 16.65 -18.60 15.97
CA LYS A 71 16.75 -19.98 16.41
C LYS A 71 18.14 -20.57 16.12
N ALA A 72 18.63 -20.41 14.89
CA ALA A 72 19.96 -20.91 14.49
C ALA A 72 21.09 -20.31 15.33
N LEU A 73 21.02 -19.02 15.68
CA LEU A 73 22.00 -18.39 16.59
C LEU A 73 21.92 -19.00 17.99
N HIS A 74 20.72 -19.11 18.55
CA HIS A 74 20.56 -19.57 19.93
C HIS A 74 20.89 -21.05 20.11
N GLU A 75 20.70 -21.90 19.10
CA GLU A 75 21.17 -23.29 19.10
C GLU A 75 22.70 -23.40 19.30
N THR A 76 23.48 -22.37 18.99
CA THR A 76 24.93 -22.34 19.26
C THR A 76 25.29 -21.85 20.67
N ILE A 77 24.35 -21.19 21.35
CA ILE A 77 24.53 -20.57 22.66
C ILE A 77 23.97 -21.48 23.76
N ARG A 78 22.76 -22.00 23.56
CA ARG A 78 21.98 -22.77 24.52
C ARG A 78 21.08 -23.76 23.80
N ASP A 79 21.18 -25.04 24.18
CA ASP A 79 20.37 -26.12 23.59
C ASP A 79 18.85 -25.92 23.76
N SER A 80 18.41 -25.17 24.78
CA SER A 80 17.00 -24.86 25.05
C SER A 80 16.71 -23.37 24.91
N TYR A 81 16.40 -22.92 23.70
CA TYR A 81 15.85 -21.59 23.42
C TYR A 81 14.36 -21.68 23.17
N ASP A 82 13.56 -21.24 24.14
CA ASP A 82 12.10 -21.42 24.16
C ASP A 82 11.34 -20.10 24.02
N LEU A 83 11.65 -19.34 22.97
CA LEU A 83 10.84 -18.18 22.60
C LEU A 83 9.71 -18.61 21.66
N GLN A 84 8.47 -18.21 21.98
CA GLN A 84 7.23 -18.62 21.29
C GLN A 84 7.06 -17.96 19.90
N TRP A 85 8.03 -18.18 19.00
CA TRP A 85 7.99 -17.66 17.63
C TRP A 85 6.84 -18.22 16.80
N ASP A 86 6.51 -19.50 16.98
CA ASP A 86 5.46 -20.16 16.22
C ASP A 86 4.09 -19.58 16.58
N GLU A 87 3.79 -19.40 17.87
CA GLU A 87 2.56 -18.77 18.33
C GLU A 87 2.45 -17.31 17.85
N TYR A 88 3.56 -16.56 17.86
CA TYR A 88 3.57 -15.19 17.34
C TYR A 88 3.29 -15.15 15.83
N GLN A 89 3.93 -16.02 15.05
CA GLN A 89 3.67 -16.13 13.60
C GLN A 89 2.23 -16.55 13.31
N GLU A 90 1.69 -17.50 14.07
CA GLU A 90 0.30 -17.94 13.95
C GLU A 90 -0.66 -16.77 14.20
N LYS A 91 -0.47 -16.02 15.30
CA LYS A 91 -1.30 -14.83 15.60
C LYS A 91 -1.23 -13.78 14.50
N LEU A 92 -0.04 -13.47 13.97
CA LEU A 92 0.08 -12.52 12.87
C LEU A 92 -0.65 -13.00 11.61
N ASN A 93 -0.56 -14.29 11.28
CA ASN A 93 -1.24 -14.84 10.11
C ASN A 93 -2.77 -14.88 10.30
N GLU A 94 -3.23 -15.41 11.43
CA GLU A 94 -4.65 -15.68 11.67
C GLU A 94 -5.43 -14.43 12.08
N LYS A 95 -4.85 -13.57 12.92
CA LYS A 95 -5.56 -12.42 13.51
C LYS A 95 -5.28 -11.10 12.80
N VAL A 96 -4.20 -11.01 12.02
CA VAL A 96 -3.84 -9.77 11.30
C VAL A 96 -3.97 -9.96 9.78
N LEU A 97 -3.21 -10.89 9.20
CA LEU A 97 -3.14 -11.04 7.75
C LEU A 97 -4.42 -11.62 7.14
N SER A 98 -4.99 -12.67 7.73
CA SER A 98 -6.21 -13.33 7.21
C SER A 98 -7.44 -12.41 7.19
N PRO A 99 -7.75 -11.63 8.25
CA PRO A 99 -8.83 -10.65 8.21
C PRO A 99 -8.59 -9.57 7.15
N LEU A 100 -7.35 -9.16 6.95
CA LEU A 100 -6.99 -8.17 5.93
C LEU A 100 -7.15 -8.72 4.50
N VAL A 101 -6.85 -10.00 4.26
CA VAL A 101 -7.16 -10.68 2.99
C VAL A 101 -8.67 -10.71 2.75
N THR A 102 -9.43 -11.09 3.77
CA THR A 102 -10.90 -11.16 3.69
C THR A 102 -11.51 -9.79 3.42
N TYR A 103 -11.04 -8.76 4.13
CA TYR A 103 -11.45 -7.38 3.92
C TYR A 103 -11.19 -6.90 2.48
N ASN A 104 -10.01 -7.23 1.93
CA ASN A 104 -9.67 -6.88 0.56
C ASN A 104 -10.56 -7.59 -0.48
N ALA A 105 -11.07 -8.79 -0.18
CA ALA A 105 -11.95 -9.52 -1.10
C ALA A 105 -13.28 -8.77 -1.36
N HIS A 106 -13.83 -8.07 -0.37
CA HIS A 106 -15.07 -7.30 -0.51
C HIS A 106 -15.00 -6.20 -1.56
N PHE A 107 -13.81 -5.61 -1.80
CA PHE A 107 -13.64 -4.64 -2.87
C PHE A 107 -13.89 -5.24 -4.26
N GLY A 108 -13.56 -6.52 -4.48
CA GLY A 108 -13.80 -7.19 -5.76
C GLY A 108 -15.29 -7.32 -6.10
N ASP A 109 -16.11 -7.65 -5.09
CA ASP A 109 -17.56 -7.77 -5.24
C ASP A 109 -18.20 -6.41 -5.53
N LEU A 110 -17.83 -5.38 -4.76
CA LEU A 110 -18.32 -4.01 -4.95
C LEU A 110 -17.87 -3.42 -6.29
N LYS A 111 -16.61 -3.63 -6.71
CA LYS A 111 -16.11 -3.20 -8.03
C LYS A 111 -16.94 -3.82 -9.16
N THR A 112 -17.32 -5.09 -9.02
CA THR A 112 -18.19 -5.77 -9.99
C THR A 112 -19.59 -5.15 -10.05
N LYS A 113 -20.18 -4.80 -8.90
CA LYS A 113 -21.47 -4.10 -8.83
C LYS A 113 -21.39 -2.69 -9.41
N ILE A 114 -20.38 -1.89 -9.06
CA ILE A 114 -20.12 -0.55 -9.60
C ILE A 114 -20.03 -0.61 -11.13
N ALA A 115 -19.22 -1.52 -11.67
CA ALA A 115 -19.09 -1.70 -13.12
C ALA A 115 -20.42 -2.12 -13.77
N LYS A 116 -21.24 -2.92 -13.08
CA LYS A 116 -22.58 -3.31 -13.54
C LYS A 116 -23.53 -2.11 -13.56
N ARG A 117 -23.55 -1.28 -12.51
CA ARG A 117 -24.30 -0.02 -12.45
C ARG A 117 -23.93 0.89 -13.61
N GLY A 118 -22.64 1.14 -13.84
CA GLY A 118 -22.17 1.97 -14.96
C GLY A 118 -22.64 1.47 -16.32
N ARG A 119 -22.64 0.15 -16.56
CA ARG A 119 -23.21 -0.43 -17.79
C ARG A 119 -24.74 -0.24 -17.89
N LYS A 120 -25.46 -0.25 -16.77
CA LYS A 120 -26.91 -0.06 -16.73
C LYS A 120 -27.33 1.39 -16.89
N LEU A 121 -26.53 2.33 -16.41
CA LEU A 121 -26.71 3.75 -16.66
C LEU A 121 -26.66 4.05 -18.17
N VAL A 122 -25.66 3.51 -18.87
CA VAL A 122 -25.57 3.66 -20.33
C VAL A 122 -26.73 2.96 -21.06
N ASP A 123 -27.16 1.77 -20.60
CA ASP A 123 -28.35 1.11 -21.16
C ASP A 123 -29.61 1.99 -20.99
N TYR A 124 -29.74 2.68 -19.86
CA TYR A 124 -30.86 3.58 -19.56
C TYR A 124 -30.83 4.87 -20.38
N ASP A 125 -29.69 5.56 -20.44
CA ASP A 125 -29.53 6.79 -21.22
C ASP A 125 -29.80 6.53 -22.72
N SER A 126 -29.34 5.39 -23.24
CA SER A 126 -29.62 5.00 -24.63
C SER A 126 -31.11 4.73 -24.88
N ALA A 127 -31.80 4.02 -23.97
CA ALA A 127 -33.23 3.79 -24.08
C ALA A 127 -34.05 5.09 -23.96
N ARG A 128 -33.59 6.05 -23.15
CA ARG A 128 -34.19 7.38 -23.01
C ARG A 128 -34.07 8.16 -24.31
N HIS A 129 -32.87 8.21 -24.88
CA HIS A 129 -32.60 8.86 -26.16
C HIS A 129 -33.40 8.22 -27.30
N ASP A 130 -33.47 6.89 -27.39
CA ASP A 130 -34.26 6.19 -28.40
C ASP A 130 -35.77 6.46 -28.25
N THR A 131 -36.30 6.58 -27.03
CA THR A 131 -37.70 6.93 -26.80
C THR A 131 -38.03 8.34 -27.29
N VAL A 132 -37.19 9.34 -26.95
CA VAL A 132 -37.34 10.73 -27.42
C VAL A 132 -37.27 10.80 -28.95
N LYS A 133 -36.32 10.08 -29.56
CA LYS A 133 -36.17 10.02 -31.01
C LYS A 133 -37.34 9.33 -31.71
N THR A 134 -37.95 8.34 -31.08
CA THR A 134 -39.08 7.61 -31.68
C THR A 134 -40.37 8.43 -31.62
N ASN A 135 -40.58 9.18 -30.52
CA ASN A 135 -41.74 10.05 -30.34
C ASN A 135 -41.71 11.34 -31.18
N SER A 136 -40.53 11.79 -31.62
CA SER A 136 -40.36 13.00 -32.44
C SER A 136 -40.58 12.76 -33.95
N LYS A 137 -40.94 11.55 -34.38
CA LYS A 137 -41.17 11.22 -35.80
C LYS A 137 -42.57 11.65 -36.26
N LYS A 138 -42.66 12.26 -37.46
CA LYS A 138 -43.91 12.72 -38.09
C LYS A 138 -44.94 11.62 -38.35
N ALA A 139 -44.50 10.36 -38.52
CA ALA A 139 -45.36 9.19 -38.60
C ALA A 139 -44.98 8.25 -37.45
N VAL A 140 -45.87 8.16 -36.46
CA VAL A 140 -45.64 7.40 -35.24
C VAL A 140 -46.16 5.98 -35.43
N ASP A 141 -45.25 5.01 -35.38
CA ASP A 141 -45.58 3.58 -35.35
C ASP A 141 -45.84 3.19 -33.90
N GLU A 142 -47.12 2.98 -33.57
CA GLU A 142 -47.60 2.75 -32.20
C GLU A 142 -46.95 1.52 -31.56
N VAL A 143 -46.67 0.47 -32.34
CA VAL A 143 -45.98 -0.74 -31.87
C VAL A 143 -44.52 -0.43 -31.52
N LYS A 144 -43.84 0.37 -32.34
CA LYS A 144 -42.45 0.79 -32.04
C LYS A 144 -42.36 1.70 -30.82
N VAL A 145 -43.34 2.58 -30.62
CA VAL A 145 -43.39 3.44 -29.42
C VAL A 145 -43.60 2.62 -28.15
N GLN A 146 -44.57 1.70 -28.14
CA GLN A 146 -44.81 0.83 -26.98
C GLN A 146 -43.57 -0.02 -26.65
N LYS A 147 -42.87 -0.51 -27.67
CA LYS A 147 -41.62 -1.26 -27.47
C LYS A 147 -40.53 -0.39 -26.85
N ALA A 148 -40.29 0.82 -27.36
CA ALA A 148 -39.30 1.74 -26.83
C ALA A 148 -39.61 2.13 -25.37
N GLN A 149 -40.88 2.39 -25.04
CA GLN A 149 -41.31 2.66 -23.66
C GLN A 149 -41.08 1.47 -22.73
N THR A 150 -41.35 0.24 -23.19
CA THR A 150 -41.11 -0.98 -22.40
C THR A 150 -39.62 -1.18 -22.13
N GLU A 151 -38.77 -0.96 -23.15
CA GLU A 151 -37.31 -1.06 -23.01
C GLU A 151 -36.77 0.02 -22.06
N LEU A 152 -37.28 1.26 -22.14
CA LEU A 152 -36.95 2.34 -21.21
C LEU A 152 -37.30 1.99 -19.76
N PHE A 153 -38.53 1.52 -19.51
CA PHE A 153 -38.96 1.14 -18.16
C PHE A 153 -38.09 0.02 -17.57
N GLN A 154 -37.74 -0.99 -18.38
CA GLN A 154 -36.86 -2.07 -17.93
C GLN A 154 -35.43 -1.60 -17.66
N ALA A 155 -34.88 -0.73 -18.52
CA ALA A 155 -33.55 -0.17 -18.35
C ALA A 155 -33.47 0.72 -17.10
N GLU A 156 -34.48 1.58 -16.89
CA GLU A 156 -34.60 2.43 -15.72
C GLU A 156 -34.64 1.61 -14.43
N LYS A 157 -35.51 0.59 -14.37
CA LYS A 157 -35.61 -0.28 -13.21
C LYS A 157 -34.27 -0.96 -12.88
N MET A 158 -33.63 -1.59 -13.88
CA MET A 158 -32.34 -2.27 -13.67
C MET A 158 -31.22 -1.32 -13.21
N TYR A 159 -31.24 -0.07 -13.67
CA TYR A 159 -30.28 0.94 -13.23
C TYR A 159 -30.58 1.39 -11.79
N LYS A 160 -31.82 1.80 -11.51
CA LYS A 160 -32.23 2.28 -10.18
C LYS A 160 -32.03 1.23 -9.09
N ASP A 161 -32.42 -0.02 -9.34
CA ASP A 161 -32.21 -1.11 -8.37
C ASP A 161 -30.73 -1.22 -7.96
N LEU A 162 -29.80 -1.21 -8.92
CA LEU A 162 -28.35 -1.25 -8.64
C LEU A 162 -27.80 0.05 -8.05
N ASN A 163 -28.36 1.18 -8.48
CA ASN A 163 -27.95 2.49 -8.01
C ASN A 163 -28.25 2.65 -6.53
N ASP A 164 -29.48 2.35 -6.15
CA ASP A 164 -29.98 2.52 -4.78
C ASP A 164 -29.25 1.53 -3.85
N GLU A 165 -29.04 0.27 -4.28
CA GLU A 165 -28.18 -0.70 -3.57
C GLU A 165 -26.77 -0.14 -3.30
N LEU A 166 -26.13 0.50 -4.30
CA LEU A 166 -24.76 1.02 -4.14
C LEU A 166 -24.70 2.32 -3.33
N LEU A 167 -25.75 3.15 -3.38
CA LEU A 167 -25.86 4.35 -2.54
C LEU A 167 -26.00 3.99 -1.07
N ASP A 168 -26.52 2.79 -0.75
CA ASP A 168 -26.57 2.27 0.61
C ASP A 168 -25.27 1.51 0.98
N GLU A 169 -24.77 0.64 0.10
CA GLU A 169 -23.63 -0.24 0.38
C GLU A 169 -22.28 0.49 0.45
N LEU A 170 -22.01 1.45 -0.44
CA LEU A 170 -20.69 2.11 -0.49
C LEU A 170 -20.38 2.94 0.76
N PRO A 171 -21.29 3.77 1.29
CA PRO A 171 -21.04 4.50 2.54
C PRO A 171 -20.91 3.56 3.72
N ALA A 172 -21.78 2.54 3.83
CA ALA A 172 -21.70 1.54 4.89
C ALA A 172 -20.36 0.79 4.88
N PHE A 173 -19.88 0.42 3.69
CA PHE A 173 -18.58 -0.20 3.53
C PHE A 173 -17.43 0.76 3.85
N TYR A 174 -17.55 2.04 3.49
CA TYR A 174 -16.57 3.05 3.87
C TYR A 174 -16.48 3.18 5.38
N ASP A 175 -17.59 3.23 6.10
CA ASP A 175 -17.61 3.33 7.57
C ASP A 175 -17.03 2.09 8.26
N SER A 176 -17.22 0.89 7.67
CA SER A 176 -16.63 -0.35 8.19
C SER A 176 -15.11 -0.31 8.35
N ARG A 177 -14.40 0.60 7.63
CA ARG A 177 -12.95 0.78 7.73
C ARG A 177 -12.48 1.09 9.15
N ILE A 178 -13.30 1.78 9.95
CA ILE A 178 -12.91 2.24 11.29
C ILE A 178 -12.80 1.03 12.20
N THR A 179 -13.88 0.25 12.30
CA THR A 179 -13.91 -0.98 13.10
C THR A 179 -12.85 -1.96 12.65
N PHE A 180 -12.72 -2.16 11.33
CA PHE A 180 -11.69 -3.04 10.77
C PHE A 180 -10.27 -2.63 11.19
N LEU A 181 -9.91 -1.35 11.05
CA LEU A 181 -8.58 -0.87 11.43
C LEU A 181 -8.34 -0.99 12.94
N VAL A 182 -9.34 -0.70 13.77
CA VAL A 182 -9.22 -0.84 15.23
C VAL A 182 -8.93 -2.29 15.60
N GLU A 183 -9.75 -3.23 15.14
CA GLU A 183 -9.60 -4.66 15.46
C GLU A 183 -8.26 -5.21 14.93
N ASN A 184 -7.91 -4.89 13.68
CA ASN A 184 -6.72 -5.44 13.04
C ASN A 184 -5.42 -4.89 13.65
N LEU A 185 -5.36 -3.59 13.95
CA LEU A 185 -4.18 -2.98 14.58
C LEU A 185 -4.07 -3.34 16.05
N GLN A 186 -5.18 -3.47 16.78
CA GLN A 186 -5.14 -4.01 18.15
C GLN A 186 -4.59 -5.43 18.19
N ALA A 187 -5.04 -6.30 17.27
CA ALA A 187 -4.51 -7.66 17.16
C ALA A 187 -2.99 -7.67 16.88
N LEU A 188 -2.52 -6.79 15.98
CA LEU A 188 -1.09 -6.62 15.69
C LEU A 188 -0.30 -6.18 16.92
N PHE A 189 -0.67 -5.05 17.52
CA PHE A 189 0.09 -4.47 18.63
C PHE A 189 0.04 -5.31 19.90
N ASN A 190 -1.08 -5.97 20.19
CA ASN A 190 -1.17 -6.89 21.32
C ASN A 190 -0.26 -8.11 21.11
N SER A 191 -0.22 -8.65 19.89
CA SER A 191 0.68 -9.76 19.56
C SER A 191 2.15 -9.36 19.69
N GLU A 192 2.53 -8.17 19.21
CA GLU A 192 3.87 -7.60 19.38
C GLU A 192 4.23 -7.37 20.83
N SER A 193 3.32 -6.77 21.62
CA SER A 193 3.52 -6.49 23.04
C SER A 193 3.83 -7.75 23.83
N VAL A 194 3.03 -8.81 23.65
CA VAL A 194 3.23 -10.10 24.30
C VAL A 194 4.57 -10.70 23.89
N PHE A 195 4.83 -10.80 22.58
CA PHE A 195 6.06 -11.40 22.07
C PHE A 195 7.33 -10.69 22.56
N HIS A 196 7.35 -9.37 22.51
CA HIS A 196 8.51 -8.58 22.97
C HIS A 196 8.69 -8.60 24.49
N SER A 197 7.58 -8.70 25.25
CA SER A 197 7.64 -8.90 26.70
C SER A 197 8.34 -10.21 27.04
N ASP A 198 7.98 -11.30 26.37
CA ASP A 198 8.58 -12.62 26.61
C ASP A 198 10.03 -12.69 26.12
N ALA A 199 10.34 -12.09 24.97
CA ALA A 199 11.72 -11.94 24.51
C ALA A 199 12.59 -11.18 25.52
N SER A 200 12.06 -10.12 26.13
CA SER A 200 12.76 -9.35 27.18
C SER A 200 13.04 -10.20 28.42
N LYS A 201 12.06 -10.99 28.88
CA LYS A 201 12.23 -11.91 30.02
C LYS A 201 13.32 -12.94 29.72
N LEU A 202 13.30 -13.56 28.54
CA LEU A 202 14.28 -14.56 28.13
C LEU A 202 15.69 -13.97 28.02
N ASN A 203 15.84 -12.80 27.42
CA ASN A 203 17.14 -12.13 27.33
C ASN A 203 17.71 -11.78 28.72
N LYS A 204 16.87 -11.33 29.66
CA LYS A 204 17.29 -11.09 31.04
C LYS A 204 17.75 -12.38 31.73
N GLN A 205 17.06 -13.50 31.51
CA GLN A 205 17.48 -14.80 32.03
C GLN A 205 18.86 -15.21 31.48
N LEU A 206 19.09 -15.07 30.17
CA LEU A 206 20.39 -15.36 29.56
C LEU A 206 21.51 -14.49 30.16
N CYS A 207 21.26 -13.20 30.39
CA CYS A 207 22.24 -12.33 31.06
C CYS A 207 22.58 -12.82 32.48
N THR A 208 21.58 -13.24 33.26
CA THR A 208 21.81 -13.80 34.60
C THR A 208 22.66 -15.07 34.53
N GLU A 209 22.38 -15.99 33.60
CA GLU A 209 23.17 -17.21 33.40
C GLU A 209 24.63 -16.89 33.02
N LEU A 210 24.86 -15.84 32.21
CA LEU A 210 26.20 -15.37 31.85
C LEU A 210 26.95 -14.76 33.05
N ASP A 211 26.25 -14.02 33.92
CA ASP A 211 26.83 -13.50 35.16
C ASP A 211 27.26 -14.64 36.10
N GLU A 212 26.43 -15.68 36.23
CA GLU A 212 26.77 -16.89 36.99
C GLU A 212 28.01 -17.60 36.42
N LEU A 213 28.08 -17.73 35.09
CA LEU A 213 29.25 -18.28 34.40
C LEU A 213 30.52 -17.44 34.66
N GLY A 214 30.39 -16.11 34.63
CA GLY A 214 31.48 -15.18 34.95
C GLY A 214 31.98 -15.33 36.38
N ASN A 215 31.07 -15.53 37.35
CA ASN A 215 31.42 -15.78 38.74
C ASN A 215 32.11 -17.15 38.94
N ALA A 216 31.81 -18.14 38.08
CA ALA A 216 32.45 -19.44 38.07
C ALA A 216 33.82 -19.48 37.35
N LEU A 217 34.32 -18.35 36.83
CA LEU A 217 35.55 -18.31 36.03
C LEU A 217 36.77 -18.93 36.74
N GLY A 218 36.86 -18.80 38.07
CA GLY A 218 37.96 -19.38 38.85
C GLY A 218 38.01 -20.90 38.79
N SER A 219 36.86 -21.58 38.88
CA SER A 219 36.76 -23.04 38.84
C SER A 219 36.80 -23.61 37.42
N LEU A 220 36.36 -22.82 36.44
CA LEU A 220 36.31 -23.23 35.03
C LEU A 220 37.65 -23.03 34.29
N ARG A 221 38.59 -22.26 34.84
CA ARG A 221 39.91 -22.05 34.23
C ARG A 221 40.72 -23.33 34.21
N VAL A 222 41.27 -23.66 33.04
CA VAL A 222 42.23 -24.75 32.89
C VAL A 222 43.49 -24.43 33.70
N ALA A 223 43.89 -25.36 34.57
CA ALA A 223 45.11 -25.24 35.35
C ALA A 223 46.33 -25.09 34.42
N ARG A 224 47.11 -24.02 34.60
CA ARG A 224 48.34 -23.79 33.83
C ARG A 224 49.53 -24.29 34.66
N PRO A 225 50.45 -25.12 34.10
CA PRO A 225 51.66 -25.50 34.80
C PRO A 225 52.49 -24.26 35.11
N VAL A 226 52.84 -24.08 36.38
CA VAL A 226 53.68 -22.97 36.85
C VAL A 226 55.03 -23.13 36.17
N ALA A 227 55.47 -22.12 35.41
CA ALA A 227 56.83 -22.09 34.89
C ALA A 227 57.78 -22.29 36.08
N ALA A 228 58.58 -23.36 36.03
CA ALA A 228 59.59 -23.64 37.04
C ALA A 228 60.42 -22.36 37.23
N LYS A 229 60.48 -21.88 38.48
CA LYS A 229 61.17 -20.66 38.90
C LYS A 229 62.48 -20.53 38.11
N SER A 230 62.59 -19.51 37.27
CA SER A 230 63.89 -19.10 36.74
C SER A 230 64.84 -18.89 37.93
N PRO A 231 66.08 -19.41 37.88
CA PRO A 231 67.04 -19.23 38.97
C PRO A 231 67.31 -17.72 39.18
N PRO A 232 67.66 -17.30 40.41
CA PRO A 232 67.82 -15.89 40.75
C PRO A 232 68.97 -15.28 39.93
N PRO A 233 68.98 -13.95 39.70
CA PRO A 233 70.04 -13.31 38.95
C PRO A 233 71.34 -13.43 39.75
N VAL A 234 72.37 -14.01 39.12
CA VAL A 234 73.73 -14.03 39.66
C VAL A 234 74.23 -12.59 39.67
N VAL A 235 74.46 -12.06 40.88
CA VAL A 235 75.22 -10.83 41.08
C VAL A 235 76.69 -11.10 40.75
N VAL A 236 77.12 -10.70 39.55
CA VAL A 236 78.55 -10.53 39.26
C VAL A 236 78.89 -9.05 39.34
N ALA A 237 79.85 -8.76 40.22
CA ALA A 237 80.38 -7.44 40.49
C ALA A 237 80.91 -6.79 39.21
N ALA A 238 80.75 -5.46 39.17
CA ALA A 238 81.29 -4.60 38.14
C ALA A 238 82.81 -4.73 38.05
N ASP A 239 83.31 -4.93 36.83
CA ASP A 239 84.61 -4.39 36.48
C ASP A 239 84.52 -3.65 35.15
N SER A 240 85.14 -2.48 35.13
CA SER A 240 85.15 -1.55 34.01
C SER A 240 85.94 -2.12 32.84
N LEU A 241 85.65 -1.67 31.60
CA LEU A 241 86.60 -1.17 30.60
C LEU A 241 85.94 -0.99 29.22
N SER A 242 85.77 0.30 28.87
CA SER A 242 86.01 0.96 27.58
C SER A 242 85.61 0.35 26.21
N ALA A 243 84.85 1.18 25.49
CA ALA A 243 85.12 1.72 24.15
C ALA A 243 84.62 1.00 22.87
N ALA A 244 83.90 1.83 22.10
CA ALA A 244 83.81 1.92 20.63
C ALA A 244 83.01 0.86 19.88
N SER A 245 81.84 1.24 19.35
CA SER A 245 81.70 1.71 17.96
C SER A 245 80.23 1.94 17.60
N THR A 246 79.89 3.15 17.18
CA THR A 246 78.72 3.46 16.33
C THR A 246 79.03 3.03 14.88
N PRO A 247 78.03 2.75 14.01
CA PRO A 247 77.20 3.78 13.36
C PRO A 247 75.69 3.39 13.28
N SER A 248 74.73 4.28 13.58
CA SER A 248 74.14 5.32 12.70
C SER A 248 73.64 4.75 11.35
N LEU A 249 72.33 4.75 11.06
CA LEU A 249 71.58 5.78 10.31
C LEU A 249 70.17 5.21 9.94
N PRO A 250 69.18 5.99 9.44
CA PRO A 250 69.03 7.45 9.45
C PRO A 250 67.65 7.97 9.92
N HIS A 251 67.68 9.25 10.28
CA HIS A 251 66.59 10.19 10.52
C HIS A 251 65.69 10.51 9.30
N SER A 252 64.46 10.97 9.60
CA SER A 252 63.92 12.32 9.27
C SER A 252 62.66 12.53 10.13
N ASN A 253 62.57 13.41 11.15
CA ASN A 253 62.82 14.87 11.31
C ASN A 253 61.93 15.71 10.37
N LYS A 254 61.14 16.72 10.73
CA LYS A 254 61.08 17.76 11.81
C LYS A 254 59.59 18.21 11.95
N GLY A 255 59.11 19.02 12.92
CA GLY A 255 59.72 19.90 13.95
C GLY A 255 58.69 20.19 15.07
N GLY A 256 59.08 20.57 16.30
CA GLY A 256 59.35 21.96 16.75
C GLY A 256 58.03 22.61 17.21
N GLU A 257 57.78 23.04 18.46
CA GLU A 257 58.55 23.80 19.44
C GLU A 257 58.08 23.54 20.89
N SER A 258 58.89 23.98 21.87
CA SER A 258 58.66 24.06 23.33
C SER A 258 59.11 25.49 23.77
N PRO A 259 59.13 25.97 25.05
CA PRO A 259 58.75 25.34 26.33
C PRO A 259 58.06 26.27 27.37
N SER A 260 57.64 25.73 28.53
CA SER A 260 57.88 26.25 29.91
C SER A 260 57.09 25.38 30.92
N ALA A 261 57.67 24.45 31.69
CA ALA A 261 58.53 24.58 32.87
C ALA A 261 57.78 24.91 34.19
N THR A 262 57.56 23.88 35.04
CA THR A 262 57.86 23.94 36.49
C THR A 262 57.97 22.55 37.14
N SER A 263 59.19 22.29 37.61
CA SER A 263 59.66 21.61 38.83
C SER A 263 59.11 20.26 39.33
N ARG A 264 60.08 19.32 39.34
CA ARG A 264 60.24 18.03 40.02
C ARG A 264 59.82 17.99 41.51
N LYS A 265 59.30 16.82 41.93
CA LYS A 265 59.92 16.00 42.99
C LYS A 265 59.57 14.52 42.80
N SER A 266 60.59 13.69 42.90
CA SER A 266 60.63 12.24 42.72
C SER A 266 60.26 11.50 43.99
N GLU A 267 59.45 10.43 43.89
CA GLU A 267 59.44 9.37 44.90
C GLU A 267 59.10 8.01 44.28
N GLU A 268 60.03 7.09 44.54
CA GLU A 268 60.09 5.64 44.33
C GLU A 268 58.81 4.86 44.09
N VAL A 269 58.86 4.05 43.03
CA VAL A 269 57.91 3.00 42.65
C VAL A 269 58.12 1.77 43.53
N ASN A 270 57.09 1.37 44.26
CA ASN A 270 56.98 0.08 44.94
C ASN A 270 55.89 -0.73 44.21
N PRO A 271 56.11 -1.99 43.77
CA PRO A 271 55.12 -2.72 42.98
C PRO A 271 54.06 -3.34 43.90
N ALA A 272 52.84 -2.80 43.86
CA ALA A 272 51.65 -3.39 44.47
C ALA A 272 50.95 -4.34 43.46
N PRO A 273 50.21 -5.36 43.94
CA PRO A 273 49.88 -6.56 43.18
C PRO A 273 48.82 -6.29 42.09
N ILE A 274 48.94 -7.02 40.98
CA ILE A 274 47.94 -7.04 39.90
C ILE A 274 46.64 -7.60 40.47
N VAL A 275 45.76 -6.71 40.90
CA VAL A 275 44.34 -6.99 41.09
C VAL A 275 43.74 -7.26 39.72
N ALA A 276 43.21 -8.47 39.53
CA ALA A 276 42.47 -8.85 38.35
C ALA A 276 41.22 -7.97 38.24
N ALA A 277 41.29 -6.92 37.43
CA ALA A 277 40.12 -6.15 37.03
C ALA A 277 39.13 -7.11 36.35
N SER A 278 37.89 -7.13 36.82
CA SER A 278 36.77 -7.76 36.11
C SER A 278 36.64 -7.08 34.75
N ILE A 279 36.82 -7.82 33.66
CA ILE A 279 36.91 -7.29 32.29
C ILE A 279 35.53 -7.02 31.66
N TYR A 280 34.42 -7.19 32.38
CA TYR A 280 33.10 -6.85 31.84
C TYR A 280 32.31 -5.95 32.81
N PRO A 281 31.76 -4.82 32.35
CA PRO A 281 30.86 -4.01 33.15
C PRO A 281 29.54 -4.78 33.38
N ARG A 282 29.03 -4.77 34.63
CA ARG A 282 27.70 -5.30 34.97
C ARG A 282 26.61 -4.42 34.34
N ILE A 283 25.65 -5.05 33.67
CA ILE A 283 24.51 -4.36 33.04
C ILE A 283 23.51 -3.81 34.09
N SER A 284 23.65 -4.17 35.37
CA SER A 284 22.81 -3.66 36.46
C SER A 284 22.90 -2.15 36.71
N ASP A 285 23.91 -1.47 36.16
CA ASP A 285 24.07 -0.01 36.33
C ASP A 285 23.32 0.82 35.27
N ALA A 286 22.59 0.17 34.35
CA ALA A 286 21.81 0.83 33.29
C ALA A 286 20.29 0.81 33.52
N SER A 287 19.82 0.76 34.76
CA SER A 287 18.39 0.88 35.07
C SER A 287 18.14 1.85 36.23
N ASN A 288 18.01 3.13 35.88
CA ASN A 288 17.11 4.04 36.59
C ASN A 288 16.44 4.94 35.56
N GLY A 289 15.29 4.47 35.08
CA GLY A 289 14.37 5.15 34.18
C GLY A 289 12.97 4.63 34.46
N ASP A 290 12.36 5.23 35.48
CA ASP A 290 10.95 5.34 35.85
C ASP A 290 9.90 4.43 35.17
N GLY A 291 9.14 3.73 36.03
CA GLY A 291 8.10 2.78 35.64
C GLY A 291 6.85 3.48 35.08
N GLY A 292 6.71 3.46 33.77
CA GLY A 292 5.41 3.63 33.11
C GLY A 292 4.59 2.35 33.23
N LYS A 293 3.48 2.41 33.98
CA LYS A 293 2.46 1.35 33.98
C LYS A 293 1.92 1.17 32.56
N ASN A 294 1.94 -0.07 32.07
CA ASN A 294 1.24 -0.45 30.86
C ASN A 294 -0.28 -0.23 31.06
N PRO A 295 -0.97 0.54 30.21
CA PRO A 295 -2.39 0.83 30.37
C PRO A 295 -3.33 -0.33 29.98
N PHE A 296 -2.80 -1.55 29.81
CA PHE A 296 -3.53 -2.72 29.33
C PHE A 296 -3.42 -3.95 30.25
N ASP A 297 -2.86 -3.78 31.46
CA ASP A 297 -2.78 -4.86 32.44
C ASP A 297 -3.91 -4.71 33.46
N GLU A 298 -5.05 -5.37 33.21
CA GLU A 298 -5.92 -5.92 34.25
C GLU A 298 -6.82 -7.01 33.66
N SER A 299 -6.62 -8.24 34.14
CA SER A 299 -7.44 -9.42 33.88
C SER A 299 -8.46 -9.66 35.00
N ASP A 300 -9.66 -10.06 34.57
CA ASP A 300 -10.85 -10.62 35.24
C ASP A 300 -10.81 -11.01 36.73
N GLU A 301 -11.89 -10.65 37.47
CA GLU A 301 -12.81 -11.62 38.10
C GLU A 301 -14.17 -10.99 38.52
N SER A 302 -15.26 -11.59 38.00
CA SER A 302 -16.54 -11.96 38.64
C SER A 302 -17.25 -11.02 39.66
N GLY A 303 -18.50 -10.66 39.36
CA GLY A 303 -19.56 -10.41 40.36
C GLY A 303 -20.69 -9.51 39.89
N GLY A 304 -21.89 -10.08 39.63
CA GLY A 304 -23.05 -9.37 39.10
C GLY A 304 -23.84 -8.49 40.10
N ASP A 305 -24.69 -7.61 39.57
CA ASP A 305 -26.16 -7.61 39.77
C ASP A 305 -26.80 -6.51 38.89
N SER A 306 -28.06 -6.71 38.57
CA SER A 306 -28.87 -5.91 37.64
C SER A 306 -29.57 -4.75 38.34
N LYS A 307 -29.61 -3.54 37.75
CA LYS A 307 -30.87 -2.78 37.57
C LYS A 307 -30.76 -1.46 36.80
N ARG A 308 -31.83 -1.21 36.03
CA ARG A 308 -32.38 0.05 35.48
C ARG A 308 -31.69 0.59 34.23
N SER A 309 -32.38 1.18 33.26
CA SER A 309 -33.78 1.25 32.86
C SER A 309 -33.77 2.00 31.53
N SER A 310 -34.47 1.46 30.53
CA SER A 310 -35.03 2.10 29.34
C SER A 310 -34.95 3.63 29.23
N LYS A 311 -34.46 4.11 28.08
CA LYS A 311 -35.17 5.10 27.26
C LYS A 311 -34.79 4.93 25.79
N ASP A 312 -35.82 4.61 25.02
CA ASP A 312 -35.87 4.62 23.56
C ASP A 312 -35.54 6.02 23.00
N GLU A 313 -34.70 6.07 21.98
CA GLU A 313 -34.81 7.03 20.88
C GLU A 313 -34.34 6.32 19.59
N GLU A 314 -35.31 6.01 18.72
CA GLU A 314 -35.08 5.63 17.33
C GLU A 314 -34.49 6.82 16.55
N PRO A 315 -33.54 6.60 15.62
CA PRO A 315 -33.15 7.63 14.67
C PRO A 315 -34.24 7.81 13.59
N PRO A 316 -34.49 9.03 13.11
CA PRO A 316 -35.63 9.31 12.23
C PRO A 316 -35.43 8.74 10.83
N VAL A 317 -36.53 8.15 10.33
CA VAL A 317 -36.78 7.77 8.93
C VAL A 317 -36.35 8.88 7.98
N ALA A 318 -35.36 8.60 7.13
CA ALA A 318 -34.99 9.45 6.01
C ALA A 318 -36.15 9.50 5.01
N GLN A 319 -36.75 10.68 4.90
CA GLN A 319 -37.79 11.00 3.93
C GLN A 319 -37.25 10.83 2.51
N GLN A 320 -37.98 10.07 1.68
CA GLN A 320 -37.80 10.04 0.22
C GLN A 320 -37.75 11.47 -0.33
N ARG A 321 -36.56 11.93 -0.72
CA ARG A 321 -36.41 13.12 -1.55
C ARG A 321 -36.65 12.72 -2.99
N THR A 322 -37.82 13.07 -3.50
CA THR A 322 -38.12 13.07 -4.93
C THR A 322 -37.22 14.10 -5.62
N ILE A 323 -36.42 13.64 -6.58
CA ILE A 323 -35.62 14.51 -7.45
C ILE A 323 -36.60 15.23 -8.40
N SER A 324 -36.73 16.55 -8.25
CA SER A 324 -37.46 17.40 -9.20
C SER A 324 -36.56 17.78 -10.37
N LEU A 325 -36.92 17.33 -11.57
CA LEU A 325 -36.39 17.83 -12.85
C LEU A 325 -37.03 19.19 -13.16
N LYS A 326 -36.22 20.26 -13.26
CA LYS A 326 -36.66 21.53 -13.85
C LYS A 326 -36.29 21.54 -15.33
N THR A 327 -37.30 21.49 -16.19
CA THR A 327 -37.21 21.88 -17.60
C THR A 327 -37.82 23.27 -17.77
N GLU A 328 -37.05 24.24 -18.24
CA GLU A 328 -37.57 25.50 -18.77
C GLU A 328 -37.25 25.59 -20.26
N PRO A 329 -38.20 26.02 -21.13
CA PRO A 329 -37.99 26.11 -22.56
C PRO A 329 -37.51 27.52 -22.95
N VAL A 330 -36.65 27.63 -23.97
CA VAL A 330 -36.41 28.92 -24.64
C VAL A 330 -36.75 28.79 -26.11
N ALA A 331 -37.81 29.51 -26.48
CA ALA A 331 -38.32 29.65 -27.83
C ALA A 331 -37.43 30.57 -28.69
N ALA A 332 -37.52 30.34 -29.99
CA ALA A 332 -36.74 30.94 -31.06
C ALA A 332 -36.92 32.46 -31.25
N ALA A 333 -35.88 33.09 -31.80
CA ALA A 333 -36.02 34.27 -32.66
C ALA A 333 -35.20 34.06 -33.93
N ASN A 334 -35.89 34.20 -35.06
CA ASN A 334 -35.42 33.98 -36.43
C ASN A 334 -35.24 35.35 -37.11
N THR A 335 -34.12 35.55 -37.80
CA THR A 335 -33.92 36.47 -38.94
C THR A 335 -32.88 35.77 -39.82
N GLY A 336 -33.04 35.49 -41.12
CA GLY A 336 -33.86 36.05 -42.17
C GLY A 336 -32.94 36.60 -43.26
N ALA A 337 -32.51 35.75 -44.21
CA ALA A 337 -32.08 36.14 -45.58
C ALA A 337 -31.90 34.91 -46.49
N GLU A 338 -32.72 34.83 -47.54
CA GLU A 338 -32.61 33.98 -48.74
C GLU A 338 -31.44 34.49 -49.65
N VAL A 339 -30.89 33.88 -50.72
CA VAL A 339 -31.31 32.94 -51.78
C VAL A 339 -30.02 32.31 -52.37
N GLY A 340 -30.07 31.06 -52.87
CA GLY A 340 -29.10 30.56 -53.87
C GLY A 340 -29.10 29.05 -54.06
N LYS A 341 -29.77 28.55 -55.11
CA LYS A 341 -29.82 27.15 -55.56
C LYS A 341 -28.50 26.69 -56.17
N ASP A 342 -28.07 25.44 -55.89
CA ASP A 342 -28.05 24.32 -56.85
C ASP A 342 -27.18 23.14 -56.35
N GLY A 343 -27.72 21.92 -56.50
CA GLY A 343 -26.99 20.74 -56.99
C GLY A 343 -25.95 19.98 -56.14
N ALA A 344 -26.31 18.73 -55.82
CA ALA A 344 -25.44 17.54 -55.65
C ALA A 344 -24.74 17.27 -54.29
N GLN A 345 -24.92 16.03 -53.84
CA GLN A 345 -24.34 15.32 -52.68
C GLN A 345 -23.00 14.64 -53.07
N PRO A 346 -22.16 14.09 -52.16
CA PRO A 346 -21.79 14.47 -50.78
C PRO A 346 -20.26 14.70 -50.65
N ASP A 347 -19.78 15.41 -49.61
CA ASP A 347 -18.46 15.10 -49.06
C ASP A 347 -18.29 15.52 -47.60
N GLY A 348 -17.48 14.73 -46.89
CA GLY A 348 -17.50 14.53 -45.44
C GLY A 348 -17.11 15.71 -44.54
N LYS A 349 -17.50 15.60 -43.27
CA LYS A 349 -16.97 16.43 -42.17
C LYS A 349 -16.17 15.56 -41.20
N LYS A 350 -14.89 15.90 -41.17
CA LYS A 350 -13.71 15.34 -40.52
C LYS A 350 -13.91 14.90 -39.07
N ALA A 351 -13.39 13.71 -38.76
CA ALA A 351 -12.96 13.35 -37.42
C ALA A 351 -11.92 14.37 -36.95
N VAL A 352 -12.01 14.80 -35.70
CA VAL A 352 -10.93 15.57 -35.07
C VAL A 352 -9.73 14.63 -35.00
N GLU A 353 -8.70 14.91 -35.78
CA GLU A 353 -7.49 14.09 -35.78
C GLU A 353 -6.80 14.22 -34.41
N PRO A 354 -6.55 13.10 -33.71
CA PRO A 354 -5.91 13.14 -32.40
C PRO A 354 -4.53 13.79 -32.55
N LYS A 355 -4.24 14.77 -31.68
CA LYS A 355 -2.98 15.50 -31.71
C LYS A 355 -1.85 14.54 -31.32
N ILE A 356 -1.11 14.07 -32.33
CA ILE A 356 0.09 13.23 -32.16
C ILE A 356 1.16 14.06 -31.46
N LEU A 357 1.71 13.51 -30.37
CA LEU A 357 2.78 14.13 -29.59
C LEU A 357 4.16 13.63 -30.07
N TYR A 358 4.39 12.32 -29.98
CA TYR A 358 5.65 11.67 -30.36
C TYR A 358 5.46 10.16 -30.51
N LYS A 359 6.48 9.44 -30.99
CA LYS A 359 6.49 7.97 -31.02
C LYS A 359 7.38 7.40 -29.93
N VAL A 360 6.99 6.25 -29.42
CA VAL A 360 7.77 5.47 -28.46
C VAL A 360 7.94 4.04 -28.95
N ARG A 361 9.00 3.38 -28.50
CA ARG A 361 9.22 1.95 -28.66
C ARG A 361 9.14 1.26 -27.31
N ALA A 362 8.38 0.18 -27.23
CA ALA A 362 8.30 -0.67 -26.05
C ALA A 362 9.67 -1.29 -25.75
N THR A 363 10.13 -1.11 -24.52
CA THR A 363 11.37 -1.71 -24.01
C THR A 363 11.13 -3.07 -23.36
N HIS A 364 9.92 -3.30 -22.87
CA HIS A 364 9.47 -4.53 -22.22
C HIS A 364 8.07 -4.88 -22.72
N ARG A 365 7.68 -6.16 -22.59
CA ARG A 365 6.30 -6.59 -22.79
C ARG A 365 5.41 -6.01 -21.68
N TYR A 366 4.22 -5.59 -22.05
CA TYR A 366 3.17 -5.16 -21.13
C TYR A 366 1.86 -5.86 -21.47
N ALA A 367 1.19 -6.42 -20.46
CA ALA A 367 -0.13 -7.03 -20.61
C ALA A 367 -1.14 -6.12 -19.92
N ALA A 368 -2.15 -5.67 -20.65
CA ALA A 368 -3.24 -4.85 -20.12
C ALA A 368 -3.92 -5.54 -18.94
N GLU A 369 -4.05 -4.82 -17.83
CA GLU A 369 -4.72 -5.26 -16.60
C GLU A 369 -6.15 -4.72 -16.51
N ASP A 370 -6.46 -3.62 -17.21
CA ASP A 370 -7.80 -3.05 -17.36
C ASP A 370 -8.22 -2.92 -18.85
N THR A 371 -9.46 -2.50 -19.06
CA THR A 371 -10.19 -2.48 -20.33
C THR A 371 -9.81 -1.31 -21.25
N ASP A 372 -9.31 -0.23 -20.68
CA ASP A 372 -8.77 0.95 -21.36
C ASP A 372 -7.26 0.83 -21.63
N GLU A 373 -6.59 -0.14 -21.03
CA GLU A 373 -5.17 -0.39 -21.21
C GLU A 373 -4.84 -1.16 -22.51
N MET A 374 -3.62 -0.95 -23.00
CA MET A 374 -3.12 -1.58 -24.21
C MET A 374 -1.95 -2.52 -23.97
N SER A 375 -2.14 -3.81 -24.30
CA SER A 375 -1.04 -4.78 -24.33
C SER A 375 -0.12 -4.59 -25.55
N PHE A 376 1.18 -4.76 -25.32
CA PHE A 376 2.21 -4.76 -26.36
C PHE A 376 3.40 -5.63 -26.00
N GLU A 377 4.14 -6.08 -27.02
CA GLU A 377 5.41 -6.80 -26.86
C GLU A 377 6.61 -5.84 -26.88
N ALA A 378 7.74 -6.30 -26.35
CA ALA A 378 8.99 -5.55 -26.44
C ALA A 378 9.36 -5.32 -27.92
N GLY A 379 9.68 -4.07 -28.26
CA GLY A 379 10.02 -3.64 -29.61
C GLY A 379 8.87 -3.05 -30.43
N GLU A 380 7.61 -3.18 -29.99
CA GLU A 380 6.48 -2.55 -30.68
C GLU A 380 6.54 -1.02 -30.63
N VAL A 381 6.07 -0.36 -31.70
CA VAL A 381 6.02 1.09 -31.83
C VAL A 381 4.62 1.60 -31.53
N ILE A 382 4.55 2.61 -30.65
CA ILE A 382 3.30 3.22 -30.18
C ILE A 382 3.37 4.72 -30.47
N VAL A 383 2.30 5.26 -31.06
CA VAL A 383 2.13 6.69 -31.31
C VAL A 383 1.42 7.30 -30.12
N VAL A 384 2.12 8.18 -29.39
CA VAL A 384 1.58 8.87 -28.22
C VAL A 384 0.75 10.05 -28.68
N VAL A 385 -0.46 10.18 -28.14
CA VAL A 385 -1.39 11.27 -28.44
C VAL A 385 -1.68 12.06 -27.17
N ALA A 386 -2.15 13.30 -27.33
CA ALA A 386 -2.67 14.05 -26.21
C ALA A 386 -3.87 13.30 -25.60
N PRO A 387 -3.97 13.18 -24.27
CA PRO A 387 -5.17 12.64 -23.63
C PRO A 387 -6.38 13.45 -24.03
N ASP A 388 -7.50 12.75 -24.26
CA ASP A 388 -8.77 13.42 -24.48
C ASP A 388 -9.21 14.13 -23.18
N ALA A 389 -9.97 15.23 -23.27
CA ALA A 389 -10.38 16.02 -22.09
C ALA A 389 -11.28 15.25 -21.09
N SER A 390 -11.66 14.01 -21.43
CA SER A 390 -12.42 13.06 -20.60
C SER A 390 -11.58 11.89 -20.10
N GLU A 391 -10.28 11.81 -20.42
CA GLU A 391 -9.34 10.78 -19.97
C GLU A 391 -8.56 11.30 -18.75
N ASP A 392 -8.94 10.88 -17.54
CA ASP A 392 -8.17 11.09 -16.32
C ASP A 392 -6.99 10.10 -16.29
N LEU A 393 -5.82 10.54 -16.77
CA LEU A 393 -4.60 9.72 -16.74
C LEU A 393 -3.89 9.84 -15.39
N ASP A 394 -3.60 8.69 -14.77
CA ASP A 394 -2.72 8.60 -13.61
C ASP A 394 -1.29 9.07 -13.95
N ASP A 395 -0.59 9.64 -12.98
CA ASP A 395 0.81 10.08 -13.14
C ASP A 395 1.70 8.93 -13.64
N GLY A 396 2.40 9.15 -14.76
CA GLY A 396 3.26 8.15 -15.39
C GLY A 396 2.58 7.27 -16.44
N TRP A 397 1.32 7.54 -16.78
CA TRP A 397 0.61 6.88 -17.87
C TRP A 397 0.52 7.76 -19.12
N LEU A 398 0.50 7.12 -20.29
CA LEU A 398 0.39 7.75 -21.60
C LEU A 398 -0.80 7.15 -22.37
N SER A 399 -1.45 7.98 -23.20
CA SER A 399 -2.49 7.54 -24.15
C SER A 399 -1.90 7.47 -25.55
N GLY A 400 -2.23 6.43 -26.31
CA GLY A 400 -1.68 6.24 -27.65
C GLY A 400 -2.37 5.15 -28.45
N PHE A 401 -1.88 4.93 -29.67
CA PHE A 401 -2.28 3.80 -30.49
C PHE A 401 -1.07 3.05 -31.06
N LYS A 402 -1.17 1.73 -31.12
CA LYS A 402 -0.14 0.88 -31.72
C LYS A 402 -0.07 1.08 -33.22
N GLU A 403 1.15 1.18 -33.75
CA GLU A 403 1.36 1.32 -35.19
C GLU A 403 1.08 0.01 -35.95
N SER A 404 1.19 -1.14 -35.27
CA SER A 404 1.00 -2.48 -35.85
C SER A 404 -0.47 -2.80 -36.18
N ASP A 405 -1.38 -2.54 -35.23
CA ASP A 405 -2.80 -2.92 -35.32
C ASP A 405 -3.78 -1.75 -35.16
N GLY A 406 -3.29 -0.54 -34.92
CA GLY A 406 -4.10 0.66 -34.72
C GLY A 406 -4.90 0.68 -33.42
N LYS A 407 -4.68 -0.27 -32.50
CA LYS A 407 -5.41 -0.34 -31.23
C LYS A 407 -5.05 0.87 -30.37
N LYS A 408 -6.05 1.64 -29.90
CA LYS A 408 -5.90 2.73 -28.93
C LYS A 408 -5.98 2.19 -27.51
N GLY A 409 -5.22 2.78 -26.58
CA GLY A 409 -5.38 2.56 -25.15
C GLY A 409 -4.32 3.30 -24.35
N VAL A 410 -4.40 3.19 -23.02
CA VAL A 410 -3.42 3.76 -22.09
C VAL A 410 -2.34 2.75 -21.75
N PHE A 411 -1.15 3.23 -21.41
CA PHE A 411 -0.03 2.39 -21.03
C PHE A 411 0.99 3.12 -20.15
N PRO A 412 1.77 2.39 -19.34
CA PRO A 412 2.73 2.99 -18.43
C PRO A 412 3.98 3.47 -19.18
N ALA A 413 4.38 4.74 -18.94
CA ALA A 413 5.47 5.41 -19.65
C ALA A 413 6.82 4.69 -19.47
N ASN A 414 7.08 4.14 -18.28
CA ASN A 414 8.33 3.46 -17.92
C ASN A 414 8.59 2.15 -18.70
N PHE A 415 7.60 1.63 -19.43
CA PHE A 415 7.78 0.48 -20.33
C PHE A 415 8.25 0.89 -21.73
N THR A 416 8.39 2.18 -22.01
CA THR A 416 8.68 2.68 -23.35
C THR A 416 9.83 3.68 -23.38
N LYS A 417 10.44 3.85 -24.55
CA LYS A 417 11.44 4.90 -24.82
C LYS A 417 11.04 5.67 -26.07
N GLN A 418 11.11 7.00 -26.00
CA GLN A 418 10.88 7.87 -27.14
C GLN A 418 11.88 7.58 -28.26
N ILE A 419 11.41 7.58 -29.51
CA ILE A 419 12.20 7.30 -30.72
C ILE A 419 12.13 8.43 -31.73
#